data_AF-A0A1H0E316-F1
#
_entry.id   AF-A0A1H0E316-F1
#
_cell.length_a   1.000
_cell.length_b   1.000
_cell.length_c   1.000
_cell.angle_alpha   90.00
_cell.angle_beta   90.00
_cell.angle_gamma   90.00
#
_symmetry.space_group_name_H-M   'P 1'
#
loop_
_entity.id
_entity.type
_entity.pdbx_description
1 polymer ?
#
loop_
_entity_poly.entity_id
_entity_poly.type
_entity_poly.pdbx_seq_one_letter_code
_entity_poly.pdbx_strand_id
1 'polypeptide(L)'
;MTLHDLHAGPDRAQVWPLVEAGAARVAELVARARAVGPIRTRCTAVFNLVNTSVVVGTRAVEEGEHHKLLSARALFDEIVPSGPFTPHITVAYYRPDAPIPLAPGALRAALSEFTVQISGKSVVLAPERLHALHFDSMSNYWVAQP
;
A
#
# COMPACT_ATOMS: atom_id res chain seq x y z
N MET A 1 -0.85 -1.32 4.64
CA MET A 1 -0.02 -0.61 3.64
C MET A 1 0.36 -1.62 2.59
N THR A 2 0.16 -1.28 1.32
CA THR A 2 0.65 -2.09 0.20
C THR A 2 2.15 -1.89 0.07
N LEU A 3 2.91 -2.99 -0.04
CA LEU A 3 4.34 -2.93 -0.33
C LEU A 3 4.58 -2.80 -1.84
N HIS A 4 3.88 -3.61 -2.62
CA HIS A 4 3.97 -3.68 -4.09
C HIS A 4 2.65 -4.20 -4.66
N ASP A 5 2.20 -3.62 -5.78
CA ASP A 5 1.00 -4.05 -6.50
C ASP A 5 1.38 -5.02 -7.62
N LEU A 6 0.79 -6.22 -7.60
CA LEU A 6 0.98 -7.25 -8.63
C LEU A 6 -0.09 -7.11 -9.73
N HIS A 7 -0.72 -8.21 -10.12
CA HIS A 7 -1.76 -8.20 -11.15
C HIS A 7 -3.13 -7.84 -10.55
N ALA A 8 -3.81 -6.88 -11.16
CA ALA A 8 -5.17 -6.46 -10.84
C ALA A 8 -5.88 -5.98 -12.09
N GLY A 9 -7.21 -6.13 -12.13
CA GLY A 9 -8.03 -5.64 -13.23
C GLY A 9 -9.50 -5.98 -13.05
N PRO A 10 -10.39 -5.34 -13.82
CA PRO A 10 -11.84 -5.50 -13.69
C PRO A 10 -12.36 -6.83 -14.25
N ASP A 11 -11.63 -7.47 -15.17
CA ASP A 11 -12.00 -8.77 -15.74
C ASP A 11 -11.15 -9.89 -15.14
N ARG A 12 -11.77 -10.68 -14.27
CA ARG A 12 -11.12 -11.82 -13.62
C ARG A 12 -10.58 -12.84 -14.62
N ALA A 13 -11.28 -13.10 -15.72
CA ALA A 13 -10.86 -14.13 -16.67
C ALA A 13 -9.53 -13.79 -17.37
N GLN A 14 -9.25 -12.50 -17.53
CA GLN A 14 -8.00 -12.01 -18.11
C GLN A 14 -6.86 -11.96 -17.09
N VAL A 15 -7.17 -11.60 -15.84
CA VAL A 15 -6.15 -11.38 -14.80
C VAL A 15 -5.75 -12.67 -14.09
N TRP A 16 -6.70 -13.58 -13.86
CA TRP A 16 -6.46 -14.78 -13.06
C TRP A 16 -5.32 -15.68 -13.57
N PRO A 17 -5.16 -15.92 -14.89
CA PRO A 17 -4.02 -16.70 -15.39
C PRO A 17 -2.66 -16.10 -15.03
N LEU A 18 -2.55 -14.77 -14.96
CA LEU A 18 -1.32 -14.08 -14.57
C LEU A 18 -1.04 -14.24 -13.07
N VAL A 19 -2.10 -14.17 -12.25
CA VAL A 19 -2.00 -14.41 -10.79
C VAL A 19 -1.52 -15.84 -10.52
N GLU A 20 -2.12 -16.83 -11.18
CA GLU A 20 -1.76 -18.25 -11.02
C GLU A 20 -0.32 -18.52 -11.47
N ALA A 21 0.10 -17.97 -12.61
CA ALA A 21 1.46 -18.14 -13.12
C ALA A 21 2.53 -17.59 -12.14
N GLY A 22 2.20 -16.56 -11.37
CA GLY A 22 3.11 -15.93 -10.40
C GLY A 22 3.08 -16.54 -9.00
N ALA A 23 2.08 -17.34 -8.64
CA ALA A 23 1.76 -17.68 -7.24
C ALA A 23 2.96 -18.28 -6.45
N ALA A 24 3.63 -19.29 -7.02
CA ALA A 24 4.79 -19.91 -6.39
C ALA A 24 5.95 -18.91 -6.20
N ARG A 25 6.20 -18.05 -7.21
CA ARG A 25 7.24 -17.03 -7.13
C ARG A 25 6.92 -15.98 -6.08
N VAL A 26 5.66 -15.54 -5.99
CA VAL A 26 5.23 -14.58 -4.96
C VAL A 26 5.50 -15.13 -3.55
N ALA A 27 5.22 -16.40 -3.28
CA ALA A 27 5.45 -17.01 -1.97
C ALA A 27 6.94 -16.95 -1.57
N GLU A 28 7.84 -17.26 -2.51
CA GLU A 28 9.29 -17.15 -2.30
C GLU A 28 9.73 -15.70 -2.06
N LEU A 29 9.22 -14.75 -2.87
CA LEU A 29 9.54 -13.34 -2.73
C LEU A 29 9.05 -12.75 -1.41
N VAL A 30 7.88 -13.18 -0.92
CA VAL A 30 7.40 -12.83 0.42
C VAL A 30 8.36 -13.34 1.50
N ALA A 31 8.84 -14.58 1.40
CA ALA A 31 9.82 -15.11 2.36
C ALA A 31 11.13 -14.30 2.34
N ARG A 32 11.65 -13.97 1.16
CA ARG A 32 12.84 -13.12 0.99
C ARG A 32 12.63 -11.70 1.53
N ALA A 33 11.48 -11.10 1.26
CA ALA A 33 11.13 -9.77 1.77
C ALA A 33 10.99 -9.77 3.30
N ARG A 34 10.43 -10.83 3.89
CA ARG A 34 10.37 -11.00 5.34
C ARG A 34 11.76 -11.10 5.97
N ALA A 35 12.71 -11.74 5.29
CA ALA A 35 14.09 -11.87 5.76
C ALA A 35 14.86 -10.54 5.84
N VAL A 36 14.37 -9.47 5.17
CA VAL A 36 14.90 -8.10 5.35
C VAL A 36 14.71 -7.61 6.80
N GLY A 37 13.72 -8.16 7.51
CA GLY A 37 13.43 -7.82 8.89
C GLY A 37 12.48 -6.62 9.03
N PRO A 38 12.20 -6.19 10.27
CA PRO A 38 11.23 -5.13 10.53
C PRO A 38 11.70 -3.79 9.96
N ILE A 39 10.74 -3.04 9.44
CA ILE A 39 10.97 -1.72 8.86
C ILE A 39 10.26 -0.66 9.68
N ARG A 40 11.02 0.28 10.22
CA ARG A 40 10.53 1.37 11.06
C ARG A 40 10.17 2.56 10.20
N THR A 41 8.92 2.98 10.30
CA THR A 41 8.39 4.14 9.59
C THR A 41 7.73 5.12 10.56
N ARG A 42 7.48 6.32 10.09
CA ARG A 42 6.68 7.33 10.77
C ARG A 42 5.64 7.89 9.82
N CYS A 43 4.46 8.18 10.36
CA CYS A 43 3.44 8.90 9.61
C CYS A 43 3.88 10.35 9.37
N THR A 44 3.58 10.86 8.18
CA THR A 44 3.94 12.23 7.77
C THR A 44 2.73 13.16 7.82
N ALA A 45 1.75 12.89 6.96
CA ALA A 45 0.55 13.70 6.81
C ALA A 45 -0.64 12.87 6.33
N VAL A 46 -1.84 13.41 6.50
CA VAL A 46 -3.05 12.94 5.85
C VAL A 46 -3.30 13.83 4.64
N PHE A 47 -3.39 13.24 3.45
CA PHE A 47 -3.53 14.02 2.22
C PHE A 47 -4.37 13.31 1.18
N ASN A 48 -4.84 14.10 0.22
CA ASN A 48 -5.48 13.61 -0.99
C ASN A 48 -4.42 13.07 -1.94
N LEU A 49 -4.47 11.78 -2.26
CA LEU A 49 -3.61 11.14 -3.24
C LEU A 49 -4.33 11.09 -4.59
N VAL A 50 -3.82 11.86 -5.56
CA VAL A 50 -4.23 11.86 -6.98
C VAL A 50 -5.74 12.08 -7.20
N ASN A 51 -6.43 12.78 -6.29
CA ASN A 51 -7.88 13.00 -6.36
C ASN A 51 -8.72 11.71 -6.40
N THR A 52 -8.19 10.59 -5.91
CA THR A 52 -8.89 9.31 -5.85
C THR A 52 -9.08 8.80 -4.43
N SER A 53 -8.16 9.14 -3.52
CA SER A 53 -8.21 8.66 -2.13
C SER A 53 -7.69 9.67 -1.11
N VAL A 54 -8.06 9.45 0.14
CA VAL A 54 -7.41 10.05 1.31
C VAL A 54 -6.50 8.99 1.90
N VAL A 55 -5.26 9.38 2.16
CA VAL A 55 -4.22 8.47 2.64
C VAL A 55 -3.46 9.08 3.81
N VAL A 56 -2.92 8.21 4.67
CA VAL A 56 -1.85 8.56 5.62
C VAL A 56 -0.53 8.22 4.95
N GLY A 57 0.29 9.24 4.67
CA GLY A 57 1.66 9.04 4.19
C GLY A 57 2.55 8.46 5.27
N THR A 58 3.44 7.57 4.89
CA THR A 58 4.50 7.05 5.75
C THR A 58 5.85 7.27 5.10
N ARG A 59 6.88 7.43 5.93
CA ARG A 59 8.27 7.43 5.48
C ARG A 59 9.12 6.61 6.44
N ALA A 60 10.19 6.02 5.93
CA ALA A 60 11.19 5.41 6.78
C ALA A 60 11.74 6.42 7.81
N VAL A 61 12.05 5.94 9.01
CA VAL A 61 12.57 6.83 10.07
C VAL A 61 14.00 7.30 9.77
N GLU A 62 14.78 6.54 9.02
CA GLU A 62 16.15 6.88 8.60
C GLU A 62 16.51 6.21 7.27
N GLU A 63 17.72 6.48 6.77
CA GLU A 63 18.22 5.97 5.50
C GLU A 63 18.30 4.43 5.46
N GLY A 64 18.80 3.79 6.53
CA GLY A 64 18.87 2.33 6.59
C GLY A 64 17.49 1.67 6.49
N GLU A 65 16.49 2.26 7.14
CA GLU A 65 15.10 1.81 7.07
C GLU A 65 14.46 2.11 5.70
N HIS A 66 14.88 3.18 5.04
CA HIS A 66 14.47 3.49 3.67
C HIS A 66 15.02 2.46 2.69
N HIS A 67 16.30 2.11 2.82
CA HIS A 67 16.94 1.09 2.00
C HIS A 67 16.24 -0.25 2.15
N LYS A 68 15.98 -0.71 3.40
CA LYS A 68 15.19 -1.93 3.65
C LYS A 68 13.84 -1.92 2.92
N LEU A 69 13.12 -0.80 2.98
CA LEU A 69 11.82 -0.65 2.33
C LEU A 69 11.91 -0.79 0.81
N LEU A 70 12.88 -0.10 0.19
CA LEU A 70 13.08 -0.19 -1.25
C LEU A 70 13.57 -1.57 -1.68
N SER A 71 14.50 -2.19 -0.93
CA SER A 71 15.01 -3.54 -1.22
C SER A 71 13.89 -4.58 -1.11
N ALA A 72 13.07 -4.54 -0.05
CA ALA A 72 11.96 -5.46 0.12
C ALA A 72 10.92 -5.31 -1.01
N ARG A 73 10.65 -4.07 -1.44
CA ARG A 73 9.73 -3.79 -2.55
C ARG A 73 10.27 -4.26 -3.89
N ALA A 74 11.55 -3.98 -4.19
CA ALA A 74 12.17 -4.28 -5.47
C ALA A 74 12.23 -5.78 -5.79
N LEU A 75 12.14 -6.65 -4.77
CA LEU A 75 12.01 -8.10 -4.98
C LEU A 75 10.83 -8.47 -5.88
N PHE A 76 9.73 -7.73 -5.81
CA PHE A 76 8.50 -8.01 -6.56
C PHE A 76 8.53 -7.46 -7.99
N ASP A 77 9.55 -6.67 -8.35
CA ASP A 77 9.77 -6.18 -9.72
C ASP A 77 10.07 -7.32 -10.70
N GLU A 78 10.45 -8.49 -10.18
CA GLU A 78 10.58 -9.73 -10.94
C GLU A 78 9.25 -10.21 -11.56
N ILE A 79 8.10 -9.79 -11.01
CA ILE A 79 6.76 -10.19 -11.48
C ILE A 79 6.10 -9.02 -12.21
N VAL A 80 6.01 -7.88 -11.54
CA VAL A 80 5.44 -6.65 -12.11
C VAL A 80 6.43 -5.52 -11.83
N PRO A 81 6.98 -4.85 -12.87
CA PRO A 81 7.87 -3.73 -12.66
C PRO A 81 7.20 -2.63 -11.84
N SER A 82 7.86 -2.20 -10.77
CA SER A 82 7.32 -1.14 -9.95
C SER A 82 7.50 0.26 -10.54
N GLY A 83 6.47 1.09 -10.41
CA GLY A 83 6.53 2.52 -10.70
C GLY A 83 7.00 3.37 -9.51
N PRO A 84 6.84 4.70 -9.58
CA PRO A 84 7.08 5.60 -8.46
C PRO A 84 6.36 5.15 -7.19
N PHE A 85 7.03 5.30 -6.05
CA PHE A 85 6.54 4.79 -4.78
C PHE A 85 6.30 5.90 -3.77
N THR A 86 5.07 6.01 -3.31
CA THR A 86 4.73 6.79 -2.12
C THR A 86 4.22 5.82 -1.07
N PRO A 87 4.97 5.49 0.00
CA PRO A 87 4.48 4.60 1.03
C PRO A 87 3.29 5.24 1.76
N HIS A 88 2.14 4.56 1.78
CA HIS A 88 0.92 5.13 2.37
C HIS A 88 -0.07 4.06 2.85
N ILE A 89 -0.98 4.49 3.72
CA ILE A 89 -2.14 3.71 4.16
C ILE A 89 -3.38 4.43 3.65
N THR A 90 -4.11 3.80 2.72
CA THR A 90 -5.39 4.34 2.28
C THR A 90 -6.42 4.24 3.40
N VAL A 91 -7.08 5.35 3.71
CA VAL A 91 -8.12 5.42 4.75
C VAL A 91 -9.51 5.60 4.17
N ALA A 92 -9.62 6.21 3.00
CA ALA A 92 -10.89 6.37 2.29
C ALA A 92 -10.66 6.54 0.79
N TYR A 93 -11.64 6.12 -0.01
CA TYR A 93 -11.73 6.43 -1.44
C TYR A 93 -12.85 7.45 -1.66
N TYR A 94 -12.67 8.34 -2.63
CA TYR A 94 -13.78 9.18 -3.06
C TYR A 94 -14.81 8.33 -3.79
N ARG A 95 -16.10 8.62 -3.54
CA ARG A 95 -17.21 8.01 -4.28
C ARG A 95 -17.38 8.76 -5.60
N PRO A 96 -17.16 8.14 -6.77
CA PRO A 96 -17.31 8.83 -8.06
C PRO A 96 -18.72 9.40 -8.25
N ASP A 97 -19.74 8.66 -7.80
CA ASP A 97 -21.16 9.03 -7.94
C ASP A 97 -21.71 9.78 -6.72
N ALA A 98 -20.85 10.44 -5.94
CA ALA A 98 -21.31 11.23 -4.80
C ALA A 98 -22.23 12.37 -5.29
N PRO A 99 -23.49 12.45 -4.82
CA PRO A 99 -24.44 13.46 -5.31
C PRO A 99 -24.07 14.88 -4.84
N ILE A 100 -23.23 15.00 -3.82
CA ILE A 100 -22.77 16.26 -3.25
C ILE A 100 -21.25 16.29 -3.35
N PRO A 101 -20.66 17.22 -4.13
CA PRO A 101 -19.22 17.41 -4.17
C PRO A 101 -18.65 17.74 -2.79
N LEU A 102 -17.45 17.24 -2.50
CA LEU A 102 -16.73 17.65 -1.30
C LEU A 102 -16.35 19.12 -1.41
N ALA A 103 -16.71 19.92 -0.41
CA ALA A 103 -16.28 21.31 -0.31
C ALA A 103 -14.75 21.37 -0.11
N PRO A 104 -13.95 21.96 -1.03
CA PRO A 104 -12.50 21.88 -0.95
C PRO A 104 -11.89 22.47 0.33
N GLY A 105 -12.48 23.55 0.85
CA GLY A 105 -12.06 24.18 2.10
C GLY A 105 -12.28 23.28 3.32
N ALA A 106 -13.45 22.64 3.39
CA ALA A 106 -13.78 21.71 4.47
C ALA A 106 -12.89 20.46 4.42
N LEU A 107 -12.65 19.90 3.23
CA LEU A 107 -11.73 18.78 3.05
C LEU A 107 -10.31 19.16 3.49
N ARG A 108 -9.79 20.31 3.05
CA ARG A 108 -8.46 20.79 3.46
C ARG A 108 -8.34 20.96 4.97
N ALA A 109 -9.36 21.53 5.62
CA ALA A 109 -9.39 21.68 7.07
C ALA A 109 -9.33 20.32 7.78
N ALA A 110 -10.17 19.36 7.37
CA ALA A 110 -10.17 18.02 7.93
C ALA A 110 -8.83 17.29 7.73
N LEU A 111 -8.24 17.35 6.54
CA LEU A 111 -6.92 16.75 6.27
C LEU A 111 -5.82 17.37 7.15
N SER A 112 -5.90 18.69 7.39
CA SER A 112 -4.95 19.40 8.26
C SER A 112 -5.11 18.98 9.72
N GLU A 113 -6.35 18.90 10.20
CA GLU A 113 -6.67 18.44 11.55
C GLU A 113 -6.16 17.00 11.78
N PHE A 114 -6.48 16.07 10.87
CA PHE A 114 -6.00 14.70 11.00
C PHE A 114 -4.48 14.58 10.86
N THR A 115 -3.85 15.43 10.04
CA THR A 115 -2.39 15.50 9.94
C THR A 115 -1.76 15.81 11.29
N VAL A 116 -2.27 16.80 12.03
CA VAL A 116 -1.77 17.14 13.37
C VAL A 116 -1.87 15.94 14.33
N GLN A 117 -2.95 15.15 14.23
CA GLN A 117 -3.17 14.00 15.11
C GLN A 117 -2.27 12.79 14.81
N ILE A 118 -1.77 12.64 13.58
CA ILE A 118 -1.04 11.45 13.13
C ILE A 118 0.45 11.69 12.91
N SER A 119 0.86 12.94 12.63
CA SER A 119 2.23 13.25 12.25
C SER A 119 3.24 12.80 13.32
N GLY A 120 4.29 12.12 12.90
CA GLY A 120 5.34 11.62 13.78
C GLY A 120 5.00 10.31 14.51
N LYS A 121 3.76 9.81 14.47
CA LYS A 121 3.42 8.50 15.04
C LYS A 121 4.21 7.39 14.34
N SER A 122 4.80 6.52 15.15
CA SER A 122 5.60 5.39 14.67
C SER A 122 4.70 4.27 14.15
N VAL A 123 5.10 3.69 13.02
CA VAL A 123 4.48 2.49 12.44
C VAL A 123 5.59 1.51 12.09
N VAL A 124 5.54 0.30 12.63
CA VAL A 124 6.48 -0.77 12.29
C VAL A 124 5.82 -1.70 11.29
N LEU A 125 6.47 -1.88 10.15
CA LEU A 125 6.10 -2.91 9.17
C LEU A 125 6.73 -4.22 9.65
N ALA A 126 5.93 -5.01 10.34
CA ALA A 126 6.35 -6.28 10.92
C ALA A 126 6.41 -7.37 9.82
N PRO A 127 7.54 -8.09 9.66
CA PRO A 127 7.71 -9.08 8.60
C PRO A 127 6.62 -10.15 8.59
N GLU A 128 6.23 -10.64 9.76
CA GLU A 128 5.20 -11.66 9.93
C GLU A 128 3.82 -11.24 9.40
N ARG A 129 3.59 -9.92 9.21
CA ARG A 129 2.36 -9.35 8.66
C ARG A 129 2.43 -9.05 7.17
N LEU A 130 3.56 -9.31 6.50
CA LEU A 130 3.66 -9.22 5.05
C LEU A 130 3.07 -10.48 4.43
N HIS A 131 2.02 -10.35 3.63
CA HIS A 131 1.36 -11.46 2.95
C HIS A 131 1.13 -11.14 1.49
N ALA A 132 1.13 -12.18 0.66
CA ALA A 132 0.45 -12.14 -0.63
C ALA A 132 -1.05 -12.17 -0.40
N LEU A 133 -1.78 -11.23 -1.00
CA LEU A 133 -3.22 -11.11 -0.82
C LEU A 133 -3.92 -11.16 -2.19
N HIS A 134 -5.01 -11.92 -2.25
CA HIS A 134 -6.04 -11.75 -3.26
C HIS A 134 -7.08 -10.75 -2.76
N PHE A 135 -7.82 -10.15 -3.68
CA PHE A 135 -8.95 -9.27 -3.37
C PHE A 135 -10.00 -9.32 -4.48
N ASP A 136 -11.24 -9.01 -4.14
CA ASP A 136 -12.32 -8.75 -5.11
C ASP A 136 -12.82 -7.30 -5.04
N SER A 137 -12.46 -6.59 -3.97
CA SER A 137 -12.88 -5.22 -3.69
C SER A 137 -11.88 -4.57 -2.73
N MET A 138 -11.86 -3.23 -2.67
CA MET A 138 -11.00 -2.49 -1.75
C MET A 138 -11.39 -2.68 -0.27
N SER A 139 -12.48 -3.38 0.01
CA SER A 139 -12.94 -3.75 1.35
C SER A 139 -12.66 -5.20 1.73
N ASN A 140 -12.23 -6.04 0.78
CA ASN A 140 -12.11 -7.48 0.99
C ASN A 140 -10.80 -8.02 0.42
N TYR A 141 -9.90 -8.41 1.33
CA TYR A 141 -8.61 -9.01 1.02
C TYR A 141 -8.46 -10.31 1.82
N TRP A 142 -7.85 -11.32 1.21
CA TRP A 142 -7.54 -12.58 1.90
C TRP A 142 -6.19 -13.12 1.46
N VAL A 143 -5.55 -13.89 2.33
CA VAL A 143 -4.23 -14.49 2.07
C VAL A 143 -4.33 -15.43 0.87
N ALA A 144 -3.45 -15.24 -0.12
CA ALA A 144 -3.27 -16.20 -1.20
C ALA A 144 -2.77 -17.52 -0.59
N GLN A 145 -3.53 -18.60 -0.78
CA GLN A 145 -3.09 -19.93 -0.36
C GLN A 145 -2.10 -20.49 -1.40
N PRO A 146 -1.05 -21.22 -0.96
CA PRO A 146 -0.14 -21.92 -1.86
C PRO A 146 -0.85 -23.01 -2.68
#